data_AF-A0A158GT85-F1
#
_entry.id   AF-A0A158GT85-F1
#
_cell.length_a   1.000
_cell.length_b   1.000
_cell.length_c   1.000
_cell.angle_alpha   90.00
_cell.angle_beta   90.00
_cell.angle_gamma   90.00
#
_symmetry.space_group_name_H-M   'P 1'
#
loop_
_entity.id
_entity.type
_entity.pdbx_description
1 polymer ?
#
loop_
_entity_poly.entity_id
_entity_poly.type
_entity_poly.pdbx_seq_one_letter_code
_entity_poly.pdbx_strand_id
1 'polypeptide(L)'
;MNRRKPELQTIDLATWPGIAWTDLDSEARKIMRQRMHALELFVQGEPVHAIENSTGVNRRQLYRWLERGLSLHADGCVFGFRALQPHSRVVPYARLTGVVVQGERGSRGTAGAFSQLLERYPALGMWLRLQVKRCRVTIEQIHTDGRLHTRLHGLQPLHVAFLQECRAAGLTVADYPFNTDGRAIRSLGARLKAEMLRTFAAGARAAGASHLKGLPYHDNEAGVPSAKRPYQVVEFDGHRLDIRLKIVVRD
;
A
#
# COMPACT_ATOMS: atom_id res chain seq x y z
N MET A 1 -13.18 30.89 -29.53
CA MET A 1 -13.29 31.18 -28.08
C MET A 1 -13.18 29.86 -27.32
N ASN A 2 -12.02 29.59 -26.70
CA ASN A 2 -11.80 28.37 -25.94
C ASN A 2 -12.70 28.39 -24.69
N ARG A 3 -13.69 27.48 -24.64
CA ARG A 3 -14.39 27.17 -23.39
C ARG A 3 -13.37 26.52 -22.44
N ARG A 4 -12.68 27.34 -21.65
CA ARG A 4 -11.88 26.88 -20.52
C ARG A 4 -12.79 26.08 -19.60
N LYS A 5 -12.42 24.85 -19.24
CA LYS A 5 -13.17 24.07 -18.27
C LYS A 5 -12.98 24.71 -16.88
N PRO A 6 -14.03 25.24 -16.24
CA PRO A 6 -13.90 25.96 -14.97
C PRO A 6 -13.31 25.07 -13.85
N GLU A 7 -13.56 23.75 -13.91
CA GLU A 7 -13.03 22.74 -12.99
C GLU A 7 -11.49 22.66 -12.96
N LEU A 8 -10.81 23.03 -14.05
CA LEU A 8 -9.34 23.02 -14.08
C LEU A 8 -8.74 24.26 -13.41
N GLN A 9 -9.48 25.37 -13.36
CA GLN A 9 -8.99 26.64 -12.81
C GLN A 9 -8.91 26.65 -11.29
N THR A 10 -9.61 25.74 -10.61
CA THR A 10 -9.55 25.59 -9.15
C THR A 10 -8.33 24.78 -8.69
N ILE A 11 -7.56 24.21 -9.61
CA ILE A 11 -6.43 23.32 -9.29
C ILE A 11 -5.15 24.16 -9.16
N ASP A 12 -4.68 24.31 -7.93
CA ASP A 12 -3.39 24.93 -7.66
C ASP A 12 -2.27 23.88 -7.60
N LEU A 13 -1.54 23.73 -8.72
CA LEU A 13 -0.40 22.82 -8.83
C LEU A 13 0.78 23.22 -7.91
N ALA A 14 0.87 24.48 -7.45
CA ALA A 14 1.93 24.89 -6.52
C ALA A 14 1.80 24.21 -5.15
N THR A 15 0.60 23.74 -4.80
CA THR A 15 0.36 22.99 -3.55
C THR A 15 0.72 21.51 -3.67
N TRP A 16 1.01 21.02 -4.88
CA TRP A 16 1.28 19.60 -5.10
C TRP A 16 2.62 19.18 -4.50
N PRO A 17 2.68 18.03 -3.80
CA PRO A 17 3.94 17.52 -3.29
C PRO A 17 4.96 17.32 -4.42
N GLY A 18 6.18 17.79 -4.17
CA GLY A 18 7.31 17.58 -5.06
C GLY A 18 7.77 16.12 -5.10
N ILE A 19 8.78 15.88 -5.94
CA ILE A 19 9.41 14.58 -6.15
C ILE A 19 10.89 14.61 -5.77
N ALA A 20 11.42 13.46 -5.35
CA ALA A 20 12.82 13.28 -5.03
C ALA A 20 13.65 13.14 -6.33
N TRP A 21 14.06 14.27 -6.90
CA TRP A 21 14.82 14.31 -8.16
C TRP A 21 16.17 13.58 -8.09
N THR A 22 16.74 13.46 -6.89
CA THR A 22 18.02 12.78 -6.63
C THR A 22 18.00 11.32 -7.03
N ASP A 23 16.84 10.67 -6.88
CA ASP A 23 16.68 9.22 -7.06
C ASP A 23 16.38 8.83 -8.51
N LEU A 24 16.22 9.83 -9.38
CA LEU A 24 15.95 9.65 -10.81
C LEU A 24 17.25 9.74 -11.61
N ASP A 25 17.43 8.82 -12.55
CA ASP A 25 18.46 8.91 -13.59
C ASP A 25 18.15 10.05 -14.58
N SER A 26 19.10 10.35 -15.47
CA SER A 26 18.99 11.47 -16.42
C SER A 26 17.77 11.36 -17.34
N GLU A 27 17.43 10.14 -17.78
CA GLU A 27 16.31 9.89 -18.68
C GLU A 27 14.97 10.02 -17.96
N ALA A 28 14.85 9.44 -16.76
CA ALA A 28 13.68 9.58 -15.91
C ALA A 28 13.43 11.04 -15.53
N ARG A 29 14.49 11.83 -15.27
CA ARG A 29 14.36 13.28 -15.04
C ARG A 29 13.81 14.02 -16.26
N LYS A 30 14.26 13.67 -17.47
CA LYS A 30 13.75 14.28 -18.72
C LYS A 30 12.28 13.96 -18.93
N ILE A 31 11.91 12.67 -18.83
CA ILE A 31 10.51 12.21 -18.92
C ILE A 31 9.66 12.95 -17.89
N MET A 32 10.10 13.02 -16.65
CA MET A 32 9.34 13.64 -15.58
C MET A 32 9.09 15.13 -15.82
N ARG A 33 10.12 15.89 -16.22
CA ARG A 33 9.96 17.31 -16.58
C ARG A 33 8.95 17.51 -17.71
N GLN A 34 9.00 16.66 -18.75
CA GLN A 34 8.05 16.71 -19.86
C GLN A 34 6.61 16.44 -19.39
N ARG A 35 6.40 15.49 -18.48
CA ARG A 35 5.08 15.18 -17.91
C ARG A 35 4.53 16.33 -17.07
N MET A 36 5.38 16.91 -16.22
CA MET A 36 5.00 18.06 -15.38
C MET A 36 4.62 19.26 -16.26
N HIS A 37 5.44 19.58 -17.25
CA HIS A 37 5.19 20.69 -18.16
C HIS A 37 3.88 20.51 -18.96
N ALA A 38 3.63 19.31 -19.50
CA ALA A 38 2.39 19.02 -20.22
C ALA A 38 1.15 19.17 -19.32
N LEU A 39 1.27 18.80 -18.03
CA LEU A 39 0.20 18.96 -17.06
C LEU A 39 -0.04 20.43 -16.67
N GLU A 40 1.02 21.22 -16.53
CA GLU A 40 0.94 22.67 -16.28
C GLU A 40 0.18 23.38 -17.39
N LEU A 41 0.55 23.14 -18.65
CA LEU A 41 -0.16 23.68 -19.82
C LEU A 41 -1.64 23.27 -19.81
N PHE A 42 -1.91 22.01 -19.46
CA PHE A 42 -3.27 21.48 -19.41
C PHE A 42 -4.13 22.17 -18.35
N VAL A 43 -3.59 22.38 -17.14
CA VAL A 43 -4.28 23.09 -16.04
C VAL A 43 -4.45 24.58 -16.36
N GLN A 44 -3.49 25.20 -17.03
CA GLN A 44 -3.59 26.59 -17.52
C GLN A 44 -4.66 26.78 -18.62
N GLY A 45 -5.20 25.67 -19.15
CA GLY A 45 -6.29 25.68 -20.11
C GLY A 45 -5.84 25.78 -21.57
N GLU A 46 -4.59 25.44 -21.86
CA GLU A 46 -4.14 25.27 -23.24
C GLU A 46 -4.95 24.16 -23.94
N PRO A 47 -5.26 24.32 -25.24
CA PRO A 47 -6.04 23.33 -25.93
C PRO A 47 -5.23 22.04 -26.09
N VAL A 48 -5.86 20.90 -25.76
CA VAL A 48 -5.22 19.59 -25.69
C VAL A 48 -4.42 19.24 -26.94
N HIS A 49 -4.92 19.59 -28.14
CA HIS A 49 -4.20 19.32 -29.39
C HIS A 49 -2.89 20.11 -29.51
N ALA A 50 -2.82 21.33 -28.98
CA ALA A 50 -1.60 22.13 -28.98
C ALA A 50 -0.57 21.54 -28.02
N ILE A 51 -1.03 21.03 -26.86
CA ILE A 51 -0.17 20.32 -25.90
C ILE A 51 0.36 19.02 -26.51
N GLU A 52 -0.50 18.23 -27.18
CA GLU A 52 -0.09 17.02 -27.91
C GLU A 52 1.00 17.35 -28.94
N ASN A 53 0.85 18.44 -29.70
CA ASN A 53 1.81 18.85 -30.72
C ASN A 53 3.13 19.37 -30.14
N SER A 54 3.10 20.14 -29.05
CA SER A 54 4.30 20.74 -28.46
C SER A 54 5.09 19.78 -27.57
N THR A 55 4.39 18.88 -26.86
CA THR A 55 4.99 17.98 -25.88
C THR A 55 5.07 16.53 -26.35
N GLY A 56 4.35 16.13 -27.40
CA GLY A 56 4.25 14.73 -27.82
C GLY A 56 3.48 13.81 -26.85
N VAL A 57 2.89 14.36 -25.78
CA VAL A 57 2.14 13.61 -24.78
C VAL A 57 0.73 13.35 -25.27
N ASN A 58 0.31 12.08 -25.31
CA ASN A 58 -1.06 11.71 -25.66
C ASN A 58 -2.10 12.30 -24.69
N ARG A 59 -3.21 12.84 -25.21
CA ARG A 59 -4.30 13.42 -24.42
C ARG A 59 -4.83 12.55 -23.30
N ARG A 60 -4.89 11.22 -23.48
CA ARG A 60 -5.36 10.29 -22.44
C ARG A 60 -4.47 10.31 -21.21
N GLN A 61 -3.18 10.58 -21.38
CA GLN A 61 -2.24 10.70 -20.27
C GLN A 61 -2.51 11.95 -19.44
N LEU A 62 -2.86 13.09 -20.05
CA LEU A 62 -3.16 14.33 -19.32
C LEU A 62 -4.30 14.13 -18.32
N TYR A 63 -5.43 13.59 -18.80
CA TYR A 63 -6.58 13.29 -17.93
C TYR A 63 -6.22 12.28 -16.84
N ARG A 64 -5.54 11.19 -17.21
CA ARG A 64 -5.11 10.14 -16.28
C ARG A 64 -4.16 10.68 -15.21
N TRP A 65 -3.22 11.55 -15.57
CA TRP A 65 -2.25 12.14 -14.65
C TRP A 65 -2.90 13.13 -13.70
N LEU A 66 -3.85 13.93 -14.18
CA LEU A 66 -4.59 14.83 -13.33
C LEU A 66 -5.40 14.07 -12.28
N GLU A 67 -6.19 13.08 -12.70
CA GLU A 67 -6.97 12.23 -11.80
C GLU A 67 -6.10 11.53 -10.75
N ARG A 68 -4.95 10.98 -11.19
CA ARG A 68 -4.00 10.33 -10.29
C ARG A 68 -3.32 11.31 -9.34
N GLY A 69 -2.99 12.52 -9.81
CA GLY A 69 -2.37 13.55 -8.99
C GLY A 69 -3.30 14.09 -7.91
N LEU A 70 -4.60 14.16 -8.20
CA LEU A 70 -5.64 14.58 -7.24
C LEU A 70 -6.05 13.48 -6.25
N SER A 71 -5.68 12.22 -6.51
CA SER A 71 -5.97 11.11 -5.62
C SER A 71 -5.26 11.30 -4.27
N LEU A 72 -5.92 10.90 -3.17
CA LEU A 72 -5.31 10.95 -1.84
C LEU A 72 -4.25 9.86 -1.68
N HIS A 73 -3.10 10.26 -1.15
CA HIS A 73 -2.02 9.38 -0.73
C HIS A 73 -2.18 9.01 0.76
N ALA A 74 -1.52 7.93 1.20
CA ALA A 74 -1.62 7.40 2.56
C ALA A 74 -1.13 8.36 3.66
N ASP A 75 -0.38 9.41 3.30
CA ASP A 75 0.06 10.50 4.19
C ASP A 75 -0.99 11.61 4.37
N GLY A 76 -2.17 11.48 3.76
CA GLY A 76 -3.26 12.45 3.82
C GLY A 76 -3.12 13.63 2.84
N CYS A 77 -2.01 13.71 2.10
CA CYS A 77 -1.83 14.67 1.02
C CYS A 77 -2.33 14.08 -0.31
N VAL A 78 -2.53 14.93 -1.32
CA VAL A 78 -2.72 14.44 -2.70
C VAL A 78 -1.41 13.83 -3.21
N PHE A 79 -1.48 12.84 -4.10
CA PHE A 79 -0.28 12.27 -4.74
C PHE A 79 0.55 13.34 -5.47
N GLY A 80 -0.11 14.33 -6.07
CA GLY A 80 0.53 15.42 -6.80
C GLY A 80 1.45 14.92 -7.92
N PHE A 81 2.64 15.50 -8.03
CA PHE A 81 3.60 15.11 -9.08
C PHE A 81 4.15 13.69 -8.90
N ARG A 82 4.06 13.11 -7.70
CA ARG A 82 4.47 11.71 -7.43
C ARG A 82 3.65 10.71 -8.26
N ALA A 83 2.41 11.07 -8.63
CA ALA A 83 1.55 10.23 -9.48
C ALA A 83 2.07 10.08 -10.93
N LEU A 84 2.92 11.01 -11.38
CA LEU A 84 3.50 11.03 -12.72
C LEU A 84 4.66 10.06 -12.88
N GLN A 85 5.20 9.53 -11.78
CA GLN A 85 6.33 8.60 -11.84
C GLN A 85 5.91 7.27 -12.51
N PRO A 86 6.71 6.74 -13.45
CA PRO A 86 6.48 5.41 -14.00
C PRO A 86 6.34 4.36 -12.89
N HIS A 87 5.46 3.38 -13.10
CA HIS A 87 5.21 2.27 -12.17
C HIS A 87 4.71 2.65 -10.76
N SER A 88 4.46 3.95 -10.50
CA SER A 88 3.82 4.39 -9.27
C SER A 88 2.39 3.83 -9.16
N ARG A 89 2.09 3.17 -8.05
CA ARG A 89 0.76 2.63 -7.75
C ARG A 89 -0.04 3.67 -6.97
N VAL A 90 -0.87 4.41 -7.70
CA VAL A 90 -1.78 5.41 -7.12
C VAL A 90 -3.04 4.77 -6.58
N VAL A 91 -3.61 3.83 -7.34
CA VAL A 91 -4.76 3.03 -6.92
C VAL A 91 -4.30 1.58 -6.82
N PRO A 92 -4.60 0.87 -5.71
CA PRO A 92 -4.30 -0.55 -5.61
C PRO A 92 -5.08 -1.34 -6.66
N TYR A 93 -4.51 -2.44 -7.12
CA TYR A 93 -5.19 -3.31 -8.08
C TYR A 93 -6.47 -3.89 -7.45
N ALA A 94 -7.62 -3.60 -8.05
CA ALA A 94 -8.90 -4.21 -7.74
C ALA A 94 -9.33 -5.12 -8.89
N ARG A 95 -9.69 -6.37 -8.58
CA ARG A 95 -10.20 -7.32 -9.56
C ARG A 95 -11.70 -7.08 -9.75
N LEU A 96 -12.12 -6.76 -10.97
CA LEU A 96 -13.53 -6.60 -11.33
C LEU A 96 -14.16 -7.88 -11.90
N THR A 97 -13.38 -8.71 -12.58
CA THR A 97 -13.86 -9.94 -13.22
C THR A 97 -13.90 -11.11 -12.22
N GLY A 98 -14.76 -12.09 -12.47
CA GLY A 98 -14.81 -13.31 -11.67
C GLY A 98 -13.46 -14.07 -11.64
N VAL A 99 -13.27 -14.90 -10.63
CA VAL A 99 -12.07 -15.73 -10.52
C VAL A 99 -12.17 -16.91 -11.49
N VAL A 100 -11.54 -16.76 -12.65
CA VAL A 100 -11.35 -17.85 -13.61
C VAL A 100 -9.94 -18.40 -13.43
N VAL A 101 -9.87 -19.61 -12.89
CA VAL A 101 -8.62 -20.31 -12.64
C VAL A 101 -8.10 -20.91 -13.94
N GLN A 102 -6.80 -20.72 -14.22
CA GLN A 102 -6.16 -21.17 -15.45
C GLN A 102 -4.85 -21.93 -15.17
N GLY A 103 -4.42 -22.74 -16.15
CA GLY A 103 -3.19 -23.52 -16.10
C GLY A 103 -3.33 -24.85 -15.36
N GLU A 104 -2.31 -25.70 -15.49
CA GLU A 104 -2.26 -26.97 -14.78
C GLU A 104 -2.44 -26.73 -13.28
N ARG A 105 -3.40 -27.47 -12.73
CA ARG A 105 -3.76 -27.47 -11.30
C ARG A 105 -4.15 -26.09 -10.72
N GLY A 106 -4.58 -25.17 -11.58
CA GLY A 106 -5.10 -23.87 -11.15
C GLY A 106 -4.08 -22.91 -10.55
N SER A 107 -2.87 -22.93 -11.10
CA SER A 107 -1.73 -22.12 -10.67
C SER A 107 -1.75 -20.66 -11.15
N ARG A 108 -2.59 -20.30 -12.14
CA ARG A 108 -2.62 -18.97 -12.78
C ARG A 108 -4.02 -18.36 -12.81
N GLY A 109 -4.11 -17.07 -13.15
CA GLY A 109 -5.37 -16.37 -13.35
C GLY A 109 -6.04 -15.85 -12.07
N THR A 110 -5.38 -15.91 -10.92
CA THR A 110 -5.96 -15.61 -9.59
C THR A 110 -5.43 -14.34 -8.93
N ALA A 111 -4.70 -13.48 -9.65
CA ALA A 111 -4.24 -12.19 -9.13
C ALA A 111 -5.43 -11.36 -8.63
N GLY A 112 -5.39 -10.88 -7.38
CA GLY A 112 -6.48 -10.13 -6.75
C GLY A 112 -7.69 -10.96 -6.30
N ALA A 113 -7.72 -12.28 -6.53
CA ALA A 113 -8.83 -13.15 -6.13
C ALA A 113 -9.07 -13.14 -4.61
N PHE A 114 -8.00 -13.09 -3.81
CA PHE A 114 -8.13 -13.05 -2.35
C PHE A 114 -8.74 -11.74 -1.84
N SER A 115 -8.34 -10.60 -2.40
CA SER A 115 -8.97 -9.31 -2.04
C SER A 115 -10.45 -9.30 -2.42
N GLN A 116 -10.76 -9.75 -3.65
CA GLN A 116 -12.14 -9.86 -4.13
C GLN A 116 -12.98 -10.80 -3.25
N LEU A 117 -12.40 -11.90 -2.76
CA LEU A 117 -13.07 -12.81 -1.81
C LEU A 117 -13.45 -12.07 -0.52
N LEU A 118 -12.53 -11.32 0.07
CA LEU A 118 -12.79 -10.59 1.33
C LEU A 118 -13.75 -9.42 1.14
N GLU A 119 -13.75 -8.78 -0.02
CA GLU A 119 -14.73 -7.74 -0.39
C GLU A 119 -16.14 -8.34 -0.54
N ARG A 120 -16.25 -9.51 -1.20
CA ARG A 120 -17.52 -10.21 -1.38
C ARG A 120 -18.05 -10.83 -0.08
N TYR A 121 -17.17 -11.26 0.81
CA TYR A 121 -17.50 -11.87 2.11
C TYR A 121 -16.81 -11.10 3.25
N PRO A 122 -17.30 -9.90 3.63
CA PRO A 122 -16.66 -9.06 4.65
C PRO A 122 -16.49 -9.75 6.02
N ALA A 123 -17.37 -10.69 6.35
CA ALA A 123 -17.29 -11.50 7.56
C ALA A 123 -15.97 -12.29 7.65
N LEU A 124 -15.46 -12.83 6.54
CA LEU A 124 -14.16 -13.51 6.49
C LEU A 124 -13.02 -12.53 6.78
N GLY A 125 -13.10 -11.31 6.24
CA GLY A 125 -12.12 -10.26 6.51
C GLY A 125 -12.09 -9.86 7.98
N MET A 126 -13.27 -9.70 8.59
CA MET A 126 -13.40 -9.41 10.02
C MET A 126 -12.86 -10.56 10.89
N TRP A 127 -13.20 -11.80 10.53
CA TRP A 127 -12.71 -12.99 11.21
C TRP A 127 -11.18 -13.05 11.20
N LEU A 128 -10.53 -12.79 10.05
CA LEU A 128 -9.07 -12.76 9.95
C LEU A 128 -8.43 -11.71 10.87
N ARG A 129 -8.98 -10.49 10.89
CA ARG A 129 -8.50 -9.43 11.80
C ARG A 129 -8.64 -9.84 13.26
N LEU A 130 -9.73 -10.52 13.62
CA LEU A 130 -9.95 -11.04 14.96
C LEU A 130 -8.91 -12.11 15.34
N GLN A 131 -8.53 -13.00 14.42
CA GLN A 131 -7.48 -13.99 14.69
C GLN A 131 -6.11 -13.36 14.94
N VAL A 132 -5.77 -12.30 14.18
CA VAL A 132 -4.56 -11.51 14.42
C VAL A 132 -4.62 -10.83 15.80
N LYS A 133 -5.75 -10.20 16.15
CA LYS A 133 -5.95 -9.55 17.46
C LYS A 133 -5.85 -10.54 18.63
N ARG A 134 -6.26 -11.80 18.42
CA ARG A 134 -6.14 -12.90 19.39
C ARG A 134 -4.76 -13.58 19.39
N CYS A 135 -3.79 -13.05 18.64
CA CYS A 135 -2.44 -13.60 18.51
C CYS A 135 -2.41 -15.09 18.13
N ARG A 136 -3.37 -15.56 17.33
CA ARG A 136 -3.37 -16.95 16.80
C ARG A 136 -2.27 -17.21 15.78
N VAL A 137 -1.67 -16.13 15.27
CA VAL A 137 -0.53 -16.12 14.36
C VAL A 137 0.45 -15.10 14.90
N THR A 138 1.74 -15.44 14.88
CA THR A 138 2.83 -14.53 15.26
C THR A 138 3.82 -14.38 14.11
N ILE A 139 4.56 -13.27 14.11
CA ILE A 139 5.65 -13.03 13.17
C ILE A 139 6.96 -13.11 13.92
N GLU A 140 7.87 -13.93 13.41
CA GLU A 140 9.26 -13.98 13.86
C GLU A 140 10.17 -13.42 12.77
N GLN A 141 11.19 -12.66 13.18
CA GLN A 141 12.29 -12.25 12.32
C GLN A 141 13.36 -13.35 12.30
N ILE A 142 13.75 -13.78 11.12
CA ILE A 142 14.77 -14.83 10.93
C ILE A 142 15.89 -14.25 10.08
N HIS A 143 17.12 -14.48 10.50
CA HIS A 143 18.31 -14.20 9.71
C HIS A 143 18.68 -15.47 8.95
N THR A 144 18.58 -15.43 7.62
CA THR A 144 19.03 -16.52 6.75
C THR A 144 19.87 -15.92 5.64
N ASP A 145 21.07 -16.45 5.43
CA ASP A 145 22.01 -16.01 4.38
C ASP A 145 22.30 -14.50 4.39
N GLY A 146 22.43 -13.91 5.58
CA GLY A 146 22.69 -12.47 5.75
C GLY A 146 21.50 -11.56 5.40
N ARG A 147 20.31 -12.13 5.13
CA ARG A 147 19.09 -11.39 4.83
C ARG A 147 18.07 -11.53 5.96
N LEU A 148 17.43 -10.41 6.29
CA LEU A 148 16.34 -10.38 7.25
C LEU A 148 15.05 -10.87 6.57
N HIS A 149 14.54 -12.00 7.04
CA HIS A 149 13.28 -12.57 6.62
C HIS A 149 12.27 -12.54 7.76
N THR A 150 10.99 -12.70 7.43
CA THR A 150 9.91 -12.84 8.41
C THR A 150 9.15 -14.12 8.16
N ARG A 151 8.94 -14.89 9.22
CA ARG A 151 8.21 -16.17 9.19
C ARG A 151 6.92 -16.04 9.99
N LEU A 152 5.85 -16.61 9.46
CA LEU A 152 4.57 -16.71 10.16
C LEU A 152 4.48 -18.05 10.89
N HIS A 153 4.20 -18.00 12.18
CA HIS A 153 3.89 -19.18 13.00
C HIS A 153 2.38 -19.33 13.17
N GLY A 154 1.87 -20.57 13.19
CA GLY A 154 0.44 -20.84 13.31
C GLY A 154 -0.38 -20.72 12.01
N LEU A 155 0.28 -20.50 10.86
CA LEU A 155 -0.41 -20.34 9.58
C LEU A 155 -1.20 -21.59 9.16
N GLN A 156 -0.66 -22.79 9.35
CA GLN A 156 -1.31 -24.03 8.93
C GLN A 156 -2.64 -24.30 9.67
N PRO A 157 -2.67 -24.30 11.03
CA PRO A 157 -3.93 -24.45 11.76
C PRO A 157 -4.96 -23.38 11.39
N LEU A 158 -4.51 -22.12 11.23
CA LEU A 158 -5.40 -21.03 10.84
C LEU A 158 -5.90 -21.14 9.40
N HIS A 159 -5.09 -21.69 8.49
CA HIS A 159 -5.52 -21.98 7.12
C HIS A 159 -6.63 -23.02 7.08
N VAL A 160 -6.54 -24.07 7.89
CA VAL A 160 -7.61 -25.07 8.03
C VAL A 160 -8.90 -24.41 8.53
N ALA A 161 -8.82 -23.60 9.59
CA ALA A 161 -9.98 -22.88 10.12
C ALA A 161 -10.55 -21.90 9.09
N PHE A 162 -9.71 -21.18 8.35
CA PHE A 162 -10.15 -20.27 7.30
C PHE A 162 -10.95 -21.00 6.20
N LEU A 163 -10.52 -22.21 5.81
CA LEU A 163 -11.27 -23.01 4.84
C LEU A 163 -12.62 -23.49 5.39
N GLN A 164 -12.72 -23.74 6.70
CA GLN A 164 -14.01 -24.05 7.34
C GLN A 164 -14.95 -22.84 7.31
N GLU A 165 -14.44 -21.65 7.64
CA GLU A 165 -15.22 -20.40 7.54
C GLU A 165 -15.67 -20.12 6.09
N CYS A 166 -14.83 -20.42 5.10
CA CYS A 166 -15.21 -20.32 3.69
C CYS A 166 -16.39 -21.26 3.35
N ARG A 167 -16.37 -22.51 3.84
CA ARG A 167 -17.50 -23.43 3.65
C ARG A 167 -18.76 -22.96 4.37
N ALA A 168 -18.62 -22.44 5.60
CA ALA A 168 -19.74 -21.88 6.35
C ALA A 168 -20.36 -20.67 5.64
N ALA A 169 -19.56 -19.90 4.89
CA ALA A 169 -20.04 -18.82 4.03
C ALA A 169 -20.68 -19.30 2.71
N GLY A 170 -20.80 -20.61 2.49
CA GLY A 170 -21.46 -21.21 1.32
C GLY A 170 -20.55 -21.42 0.11
N LEU A 171 -19.22 -21.25 0.24
CA LEU A 171 -18.29 -21.47 -0.88
C LEU A 171 -18.13 -22.96 -1.18
N THR A 172 -18.21 -23.31 -2.47
CA THR A 172 -18.14 -24.67 -2.98
C THR A 172 -16.77 -24.98 -3.60
N VAL A 173 -16.59 -26.22 -4.06
CA VAL A 173 -15.34 -26.64 -4.74
C VAL A 173 -15.07 -25.87 -6.04
N ALA A 174 -16.11 -25.31 -6.67
CA ALA A 174 -15.98 -24.50 -7.88
C ALA A 174 -15.49 -23.08 -7.58
N ASP A 175 -15.62 -22.63 -6.33
CA ASP A 175 -15.31 -21.28 -5.91
C ASP A 175 -13.88 -21.15 -5.40
N TYR A 176 -13.34 -19.93 -5.50
CA TYR A 176 -12.10 -19.58 -4.79
C TYR A 176 -12.39 -19.55 -3.28
N PRO A 177 -11.54 -20.13 -2.41
CA PRO A 177 -10.19 -20.63 -2.71
C PRO A 177 -10.09 -22.11 -3.12
N PHE A 178 -11.17 -22.88 -3.05
CA PHE A 178 -11.16 -24.35 -3.23
C PHE A 178 -10.78 -24.80 -4.64
N ASN A 179 -11.08 -23.98 -5.64
CA ASN A 179 -10.71 -24.21 -7.03
C ASN A 179 -9.21 -23.96 -7.35
N THR A 180 -8.37 -23.74 -6.34
CA THR A 180 -6.92 -23.56 -6.49
C THR A 180 -6.14 -24.61 -5.71
N ASP A 181 -5.01 -25.07 -6.25
CA ASP A 181 -4.12 -26.04 -5.60
C ASP A 181 -3.74 -25.70 -4.17
N GLY A 182 -3.21 -24.49 -3.99
CA GLY A 182 -2.75 -24.01 -2.69
C GLY A 182 -3.88 -23.59 -1.76
N ARG A 183 -5.15 -23.64 -2.21
CA ARG A 183 -6.33 -23.19 -1.48
C ARG A 183 -6.11 -21.85 -0.78
N ALA A 184 -5.52 -20.90 -1.52
CA ALA A 184 -5.14 -19.57 -1.05
C ALA A 184 -4.12 -19.47 0.10
N ILE A 185 -3.43 -20.53 0.53
CA ILE A 185 -2.51 -20.50 1.69
C ILE A 185 -1.46 -19.37 1.61
N ARG A 186 -0.91 -19.14 0.40
CA ARG A 186 0.06 -18.07 0.15
C ARG A 186 -0.58 -16.68 0.25
N SER A 187 -1.76 -16.50 -0.32
CA SER A 187 -2.51 -15.24 -0.27
C SER A 187 -2.97 -14.92 1.15
N LEU A 188 -3.42 -15.94 1.89
CA LEU A 188 -3.77 -15.84 3.30
C LEU A 188 -2.55 -15.40 4.13
N GLY A 189 -1.40 -16.07 3.98
CA GLY A 189 -0.17 -15.68 4.65
C GLY A 189 0.25 -14.23 4.33
N ALA A 190 0.21 -13.85 3.06
CA ALA A 190 0.50 -12.46 2.65
C ALA A 190 -0.47 -11.45 3.28
N ARG A 191 -1.77 -11.75 3.34
CA ARG A 191 -2.76 -10.88 3.98
C ARG A 191 -2.54 -10.75 5.48
N LEU A 192 -2.30 -11.87 6.17
CA LEU A 192 -2.04 -11.87 7.62
C LEU A 192 -0.81 -11.04 7.94
N LYS A 193 0.28 -11.25 7.18
CA LYS A 193 1.49 -10.46 7.32
C LYS A 193 1.24 -8.97 7.09
N ALA A 194 0.48 -8.61 6.06
CA ALA A 194 0.11 -7.21 5.80
C ALA A 194 -0.73 -6.60 6.94
N GLU A 195 -1.65 -7.36 7.53
CA GLU A 195 -2.45 -6.90 8.67
C GLU A 195 -1.61 -6.72 9.94
N MET A 196 -0.72 -7.68 10.21
CA MET A 196 0.18 -7.65 11.37
C MET A 196 1.20 -6.52 11.24
N LEU A 197 1.67 -6.20 10.03
CA LEU A 197 2.62 -5.11 9.77
C LEU A 197 1.93 -3.80 9.38
N ARG A 198 0.61 -3.69 9.53
CA ARG A 198 -0.16 -2.50 9.15
C ARG A 198 0.25 -1.27 9.96
N THR A 199 0.58 -1.46 11.24
CA THR A 199 1.07 -0.42 12.13
C THR A 199 2.21 -0.96 12.96
N PHE A 200 3.08 -0.08 13.46
CA PHE A 200 4.15 -0.48 14.38
C PHE A 200 3.59 -1.24 15.60
N ALA A 201 2.49 -0.75 16.18
CA ALA A 201 1.86 -1.39 17.32
C ALA A 201 1.33 -2.80 17.00
N ALA A 202 0.74 -3.00 15.83
CA ALA A 202 0.31 -4.32 15.37
C ALA A 202 1.51 -5.25 15.18
N GLY A 203 2.60 -4.74 14.58
CA GLY A 203 3.80 -5.51 14.30
C GLY A 203 4.51 -5.95 15.58
N ALA A 204 4.64 -5.03 16.54
CA ALA A 204 5.26 -5.32 17.82
C ALA A 204 4.45 -6.36 18.62
N ARG A 205 3.10 -6.24 18.67
CA ARG A 205 2.25 -7.26 19.30
C ARG A 205 2.34 -8.61 18.62
N ALA A 206 2.34 -8.61 17.28
CA ALA A 206 2.53 -9.80 16.46
C ALA A 206 3.87 -10.51 16.71
N ALA A 207 4.91 -9.75 17.10
CA ALA A 207 6.22 -10.27 17.49
C ALA A 207 6.30 -10.63 18.99
N GLY A 208 5.20 -10.54 19.75
CA GLY A 208 5.11 -10.96 21.14
C GLY A 208 5.22 -9.83 22.18
N ALA A 209 5.24 -8.55 21.77
CA ALA A 209 5.25 -7.45 22.73
C ALA A 209 3.93 -7.37 23.51
N SER A 210 4.02 -7.48 24.84
CA SER A 210 2.87 -7.36 25.76
C SER A 210 2.63 -5.92 26.22
N HIS A 211 3.68 -5.10 26.30
CA HIS A 211 3.62 -3.70 26.70
C HIS A 211 4.27 -2.79 25.66
N LEU A 212 3.50 -1.81 25.18
CA LEU A 212 3.97 -0.77 24.28
C LEU A 212 3.75 0.57 24.97
N LYS A 213 4.82 1.34 25.17
CA LYS A 213 4.78 2.70 25.74
C LYS A 213 5.08 3.72 24.65
N GLY A 214 4.51 4.92 24.78
CA GLY A 214 4.79 6.04 23.88
C GLY A 214 4.29 5.86 22.45
N LEU A 215 3.34 4.94 22.22
CA LEU A 215 2.68 4.87 20.92
C LEU A 215 1.86 6.15 20.72
N PRO A 216 2.00 6.83 19.58
CA PRO A 216 1.15 7.96 19.28
C PRO A 216 -0.31 7.49 19.25
N TYR A 217 -1.18 8.21 19.96
CA TYR A 217 -2.61 7.96 20.01
C TYR A 217 -3.22 8.36 18.65
N HIS A 218 -3.05 7.50 17.66
CA HIS A 218 -3.77 7.59 16.39
C HIS A 218 -4.74 6.41 16.35
N ASP A 219 -5.89 6.63 16.97
CA ASP A 219 -6.95 5.63 17.12
C ASP A 219 -7.72 5.36 15.81
N ASN A 220 -7.30 5.94 14.69
CA ASN A 220 -7.86 5.68 13.38
C ASN A 220 -6.80 5.89 12.32
N GLU A 221 -7.07 5.34 11.14
CA GLU A 221 -6.27 5.24 9.91
C GLU A 221 -5.62 6.54 9.38
N ALA A 222 -5.68 7.66 10.12
CA ALA A 222 -4.93 8.86 9.84
C ALA A 222 -3.44 8.59 10.11
N GLY A 223 -2.67 8.44 9.04
CA GLY A 223 -1.23 8.34 9.09
C GLY A 223 -0.57 9.52 9.82
N VAL A 224 0.74 9.42 10.03
CA VAL A 224 1.55 10.53 10.52
C VAL A 224 1.28 11.74 9.62
N PRO A 225 0.90 12.92 10.16
CA PRO A 225 0.57 14.07 9.34
C PRO A 225 1.76 14.42 8.45
N SER A 226 1.52 14.61 7.16
CA SER A 226 2.58 14.96 6.21
C SER A 226 3.34 16.21 6.69
N ALA A 227 4.66 16.09 6.82
CA ALA A 227 5.52 17.22 7.14
C ALA A 227 5.46 18.24 5.99
N LYS A 228 4.95 19.44 6.28
CA LYS A 228 4.90 20.59 5.36
C LYS A 228 6.14 21.47 5.46
N ARG A 229 6.96 21.30 6.51
CA ARG A 229 8.19 22.05 6.75
C ARG A 229 9.31 21.11 7.19
N PRO A 230 10.59 21.46 6.90
CA PRO A 230 11.72 20.74 7.46
C PRO A 230 11.59 20.59 8.98
N TYR A 231 11.88 19.39 9.50
CA TYR A 231 11.83 19.05 10.93
C TYR A 231 10.45 19.16 11.61
N GLN A 232 9.35 19.31 10.85
CA GLN A 232 8.00 19.35 11.43
C GLN A 232 7.57 18.01 12.03
N VAL A 233 8.04 16.91 11.45
CA VAL A 233 7.85 15.55 11.95
C VAL A 233 9.23 14.95 12.11
N VAL A 234 9.51 14.44 13.30
CA VAL A 234 10.76 13.77 13.64
C VAL A 234 10.41 12.41 14.21
N GLU A 235 10.95 11.36 13.62
CA GLU A 235 10.87 10.01 14.16
C GLU A 235 12.18 9.72 14.89
N PHE A 236 12.08 9.36 16.17
CA PHE A 236 13.23 8.90 16.95
C PHE A 236 13.34 7.40 16.77
N ASP A 237 14.27 6.96 15.93
CA ASP A 237 14.57 5.55 15.80
C ASP A 237 15.33 5.08 17.05
N GLY A 238 14.63 4.34 17.91
CA GLY A 238 15.18 3.72 19.11
C GLY A 238 16.11 2.57 18.74
N HIS A 239 17.30 2.89 18.23
CA HIS A 239 18.36 1.91 18.09
C HIS A 239 18.78 1.43 19.48
N ARG A 240 19.07 0.12 19.58
CA ARG A 240 19.62 -0.51 20.77
C ARG A 240 21.00 0.08 21.02
N LEU A 241 21.07 1.12 21.84
CA LEU A 241 22.34 1.62 22.37
C LEU A 241 22.92 0.52 23.26
N ASP A 242 24.04 -0.06 22.86
CA ASP A 242 24.86 -0.92 23.74
C ASP A 242 25.52 -0.04 24.80
N ILE A 243 24.74 0.37 25.81
CA ILE A 243 25.24 1.13 26.95
C ILE A 243 25.82 0.18 28.00
N ARG A 244 27.13 0.27 28.24
CA ARG A 244 27.75 -0.29 29.44
C ARG A 244 27.48 0.64 30.62
N LEU A 245 26.55 0.24 31.48
CA LEU A 245 26.29 0.93 32.74
C LEU A 245 27.22 0.38 33.82
N LYS A 246 27.99 1.27 34.47
CA LYS A 246 28.74 0.96 35.69
C LYS A 246 28.01 1.59 36.86
N ILE A 247 27.48 0.75 37.75
CA ILE A 247 26.90 1.22 39.01
C ILE A 247 28.06 1.40 40.00
N VAL A 248 28.24 2.62 40.50
CA VAL A 248 29.13 2.91 41.62
C VAL A 248 28.26 3.12 42.84
N VAL A 249 28.25 2.14 43.74
CA VAL A 249 27.70 2.32 45.08
C VAL A 249 28.76 3.03 45.90
N ARG A 250 28.38 4.13 46.56
CA ARG A 250 29.22 4.79 47.57
C ARG A 250 28.76 4.28 48.92
N ASP A 251 29.73 3.97 49.79
CA ASP A 251 29.50 3.61 51.19
C ASP A 251 28.79 4.74 51.96
#